data_AF-G8JP44-F1
#
_entry.id   AF-G8JP44-F1
#
_cell.length_a   1.000
_cell.length_b   1.000
_cell.length_c   1.000
_cell.angle_alpha   90.00
_cell.angle_beta   90.00
_cell.angle_gamma   90.00
#
_symmetry.space_group_name_H-M   'P 1'
#
loop_
_entity.id
_entity.type
_entity.pdbx_description
1 polymer ?
#
loop_
_entity_poly.entity_id
_entity_poly.type
_entity_poly.pdbx_seq_one_letter_code
_entity_poly.pdbx_strand_id
1 'polypeptide(L)'
;MNSLLLLLWTVVTAVFAQSTNSGYLPGCDPVSLNPSLVLREGFDITYYNYPWRSYNYQINRGVPDRVTYLTSEYINGGYANYERLGSSTGVTNLTFRYTFGEGRGREIVQGTLPDNYHLPQTINISNFAYLATGYFRADQDGVYNFTLDFVDDFAVASFGSGRAFTCCNEQRSLTNPTEFQLNATWSRSAPEGRSSAPVRLQRGVYYPVRLFYVNTNNWGGISLTYTDPSGQHHDVFENSVFQFNDQDESCPAQIATTTVPYDGSETVTAYTTLSTYTNSLNEETTGEVVVINTPYGHLTTHYY
;
A
#
# COMPACT_ATOMS: atom_id res chain seq x y z
N MET A 1 -38.56 -55.71 16.38
CA MET A 1 -38.30 -54.99 15.12
C MET A 1 -38.96 -53.63 15.22
N ASN A 2 -38.18 -52.58 15.46
CA ASN A 2 -38.50 -51.20 15.07
C ASN A 2 -37.17 -50.44 15.07
N SER A 3 -36.73 -50.09 13.87
CA SER A 3 -35.43 -49.49 13.56
C SER A 3 -35.55 -47.98 13.76
N LEU A 4 -34.77 -47.41 14.69
CA LEU A 4 -34.64 -45.97 14.83
C LEU A 4 -33.48 -45.50 13.94
N LEU A 5 -33.80 -44.81 12.86
CA LEU A 5 -32.85 -44.11 11.99
C LEU A 5 -32.31 -42.89 12.76
N LEU A 6 -31.03 -42.89 13.14
CA LEU A 6 -30.35 -41.66 13.58
C LEU A 6 -29.80 -40.94 12.34
N LEU A 7 -30.38 -39.79 12.03
CA LEU A 7 -29.85 -38.83 11.07
C LEU A 7 -28.66 -38.10 11.72
N LEU A 8 -27.43 -38.35 11.25
CA LEU A 8 -26.27 -37.54 11.62
C LEU A 8 -26.37 -36.19 10.89
N TRP A 9 -26.64 -35.12 11.62
CA TRP A 9 -26.43 -33.75 11.13
C TRP A 9 -24.96 -33.39 11.34
N THR A 10 -24.20 -33.28 10.26
CA THR A 10 -22.88 -32.65 10.28
C THR A 10 -23.05 -31.14 10.44
N VAL A 11 -22.80 -30.63 11.64
CA VAL A 11 -22.64 -29.20 11.88
C VAL A 11 -21.30 -28.78 11.27
N VAL A 12 -21.34 -28.16 10.10
CA VAL A 12 -20.18 -27.46 9.55
C VAL A 12 -20.03 -26.17 10.34
N THR A 13 -19.07 -26.13 11.28
CA THR A 13 -18.70 -24.89 11.96
C THR A 13 -17.95 -24.01 10.95
N ALA A 14 -18.63 -22.99 10.43
CA ALA A 14 -17.96 -21.92 9.69
C ALA A 14 -17.03 -21.17 10.65
N VAL A 15 -15.72 -21.26 10.42
CA VAL A 15 -14.72 -20.49 11.15
C VAL A 15 -14.68 -19.10 10.53
N PHE A 16 -15.06 -18.08 11.31
CA PHE A 16 -14.85 -16.69 10.93
C PHE A 16 -13.39 -16.32 11.21
N ALA A 17 -12.67 -15.91 10.17
CA ALA A 17 -11.31 -15.39 10.32
C ALA A 17 -11.35 -14.06 11.09
N GLN A 18 -10.67 -13.99 12.24
CA GLN A 18 -10.36 -12.75 12.92
C GLN A 18 -8.94 -12.31 12.55
N SER A 19 -8.81 -11.06 12.10
CA SER A 19 -7.53 -10.40 11.84
C SER A 19 -6.79 -10.19 13.17
N THR A 20 -5.65 -10.86 13.37
CA THR A 20 -4.75 -10.62 14.51
C THR A 20 -3.31 -10.39 14.06
N ASN A 21 -2.66 -9.46 14.77
CA ASN A 21 -1.46 -8.72 14.40
C ASN A 21 -0.19 -9.60 14.40
N SER A 22 0.07 -10.31 13.30
CA SER A 22 1.23 -11.20 13.11
C SER A 22 2.56 -10.46 12.88
N GLY A 23 2.56 -9.12 12.87
CA GLY A 23 3.68 -8.29 12.45
C GLY A 23 3.79 -8.14 10.93
N TYR A 24 3.05 -8.94 10.14
CA TYR A 24 2.89 -8.70 8.71
C TYR A 24 1.88 -7.61 8.46
N LEU A 25 2.10 -6.87 7.36
CA LEU A 25 1.05 -6.03 6.82
C LEU A 25 -0.11 -6.91 6.31
N PRO A 26 -1.37 -6.47 6.47
CA PRO A 26 -2.48 -7.08 5.76
C PRO A 26 -2.29 -6.97 4.25
N GLY A 27 -2.41 -8.07 3.52
CA GLY A 27 -2.26 -8.14 2.07
C GLY A 27 -3.45 -8.77 1.38
N CYS A 28 -3.34 -8.94 0.07
CA CYS A 28 -4.38 -9.39 -0.83
C CYS A 28 -3.93 -10.63 -1.62
N ASP A 29 -4.89 -11.48 -1.96
CA ASP A 29 -4.69 -12.64 -2.83
C ASP A 29 -5.75 -12.66 -3.95
N PRO A 30 -5.62 -11.75 -4.93
CA PRO A 30 -6.61 -11.59 -5.98
C PRO A 30 -6.57 -12.75 -6.99
N VAL A 31 -5.41 -13.41 -7.17
CA VAL A 31 -5.20 -14.47 -8.15
C VAL A 31 -5.84 -15.78 -7.69
N SER A 32 -5.80 -16.11 -6.40
CA SER A 32 -6.50 -17.29 -5.90
C SER A 32 -8.01 -17.17 -6.02
N LEU A 33 -8.56 -15.96 -5.84
CA LEU A 33 -9.99 -15.69 -6.00
C LEU A 33 -10.41 -15.68 -7.48
N ASN A 34 -9.60 -15.07 -8.33
CA ASN A 34 -9.84 -14.98 -9.77
C ASN A 34 -8.56 -15.36 -10.54
N PRO A 35 -8.37 -16.66 -10.86
CA PRO A 35 -7.19 -17.12 -11.60
C PRO A 35 -7.06 -16.56 -13.02
N SER A 36 -8.14 -15.99 -13.57
CA SER A 36 -8.15 -15.34 -14.88
C SER A 36 -7.89 -13.83 -14.81
N LEU A 37 -7.56 -13.30 -13.63
CA LEU A 37 -7.30 -11.88 -13.44
C LEU A 37 -6.09 -11.44 -14.28
N VAL A 38 -6.30 -10.39 -15.06
CA VAL A 38 -5.22 -9.76 -15.83
C VAL A 38 -4.52 -8.74 -14.95
N LEU A 39 -3.28 -9.05 -14.59
CA LEU A 39 -2.39 -8.12 -13.90
C LEU A 39 -1.72 -7.22 -14.94
N ARG A 40 -1.78 -5.91 -14.69
CA ARG A 40 -0.94 -4.91 -15.37
C ARG A 40 0.21 -4.57 -14.45
N GLU A 41 1.38 -4.38 -15.01
CA GLU A 41 2.54 -3.96 -14.24
C GLU A 41 2.51 -2.45 -13.97
N GLY A 42 3.12 -2.02 -12.88
CA GLY A 42 3.37 -0.62 -12.52
C GLY A 42 2.25 0.06 -11.74
N PHE A 43 2.54 1.27 -11.27
CA PHE A 43 1.60 2.13 -10.57
C PHE A 43 0.62 2.78 -11.56
N ASP A 44 -0.60 3.01 -11.09
CA ASP A 44 -1.52 3.98 -11.68
C ASP A 44 -1.36 5.31 -10.93
N ILE A 45 -1.28 6.42 -11.67
CA ILE A 45 -1.02 7.75 -11.10
C ILE A 45 -2.07 8.73 -11.58
N THR A 46 -2.63 9.52 -10.67
CA THR A 46 -3.47 10.67 -11.01
C THR A 46 -2.85 11.96 -10.51
N TYR A 47 -2.81 12.98 -11.38
CA TYR A 47 -2.18 14.27 -11.12
C TYR A 47 -3.22 15.36 -10.91
N TYR A 48 -2.95 16.27 -9.99
CA TYR A 48 -3.85 17.34 -9.59
C TYR A 48 -3.09 18.67 -9.53
N ASN A 49 -3.77 19.76 -9.85
CA ASN A 49 -3.23 21.09 -9.64
C ASN A 49 -3.04 21.36 -8.15
N TYR A 50 -1.89 21.92 -7.76
CA TYR A 50 -1.68 22.41 -6.40
C TYR A 50 -1.76 23.95 -6.39
N PRO A 51 -2.60 24.56 -5.54
CA PRO A 51 -2.88 25.98 -5.62
C PRO A 51 -1.71 26.85 -5.12
N TRP A 52 -1.64 28.06 -5.67
CA TRP A 52 -0.92 29.16 -5.03
C TRP A 52 -1.83 29.85 -4.02
N ARG A 53 -1.29 30.30 -2.89
CA ARG A 53 -2.04 31.12 -1.93
C ARG A 53 -2.52 32.43 -2.56
N SER A 54 -1.67 33.03 -3.39
CA SER A 54 -2.02 34.13 -4.27
C SER A 54 -1.09 34.16 -5.47
N TYR A 55 -1.60 34.61 -6.63
CA TYR A 55 -0.84 34.62 -7.86
C TYR A 55 -1.14 35.84 -8.72
N ASN A 56 -0.09 36.47 -9.26
CA ASN A 56 -0.19 37.49 -10.29
C ASN A 56 0.30 36.93 -11.63
N TYR A 57 -0.64 36.66 -12.54
CA TYR A 57 -0.37 36.10 -13.85
C TYR A 57 0.34 37.08 -14.81
N GLN A 58 0.21 38.40 -14.62
CA GLN A 58 0.83 39.39 -15.51
C GLN A 58 2.36 39.41 -15.37
N ILE A 59 2.87 39.08 -14.19
CA ILE A 59 4.30 39.08 -13.88
C ILE A 59 4.83 37.70 -13.52
N ASN A 60 4.03 36.64 -13.70
CA ASN A 60 4.34 35.25 -13.36
C ASN A 60 4.89 35.10 -11.93
N ARG A 61 4.16 35.63 -10.93
CA ARG A 61 4.69 35.74 -9.57
C ARG A 61 3.63 35.48 -8.50
N GLY A 62 3.92 34.52 -7.61
CA GLY A 62 3.00 34.09 -6.56
C GLY A 62 3.54 34.11 -5.13
N VAL A 63 2.67 33.67 -4.23
CA VAL A 63 2.95 33.26 -2.85
C VAL A 63 2.57 31.78 -2.74
N PRO A 64 3.52 30.85 -2.52
CA PRO A 64 3.22 29.43 -2.41
C PRO A 64 2.25 29.15 -1.27
N ASP A 65 1.36 28.18 -1.45
CA ASP A 65 0.59 27.62 -0.35
C ASP A 65 1.45 26.61 0.43
N ARG A 66 1.89 27.00 1.62
CA ARG A 66 2.76 26.18 2.49
C ARG A 66 2.00 25.46 3.62
N VAL A 67 0.67 25.42 3.56
CA VAL A 67 -0.16 24.89 4.65
C VAL A 67 -1.05 23.77 4.16
N THR A 68 -1.73 23.95 3.03
CA THR A 68 -2.78 23.02 2.57
C THR A 68 -2.27 21.59 2.41
N TYR A 69 -1.09 21.39 1.83
CA TYR A 69 -0.50 20.07 1.59
C TYR A 69 -0.24 19.24 2.85
N LEU A 70 -0.16 19.87 4.03
CA LEU A 70 0.08 19.21 5.32
C LEU A 70 -1.20 18.85 6.06
N THR A 71 -2.36 19.34 5.60
CA THR A 71 -3.63 19.11 6.30
C THR A 71 -4.14 17.70 6.04
N SER A 72 -4.67 17.05 7.08
CA SER A 72 -5.28 15.73 6.94
C SER A 72 -6.44 15.74 5.94
N GLU A 73 -7.22 16.82 5.88
CA GLU A 73 -8.32 16.98 4.91
C GLU A 73 -7.80 16.90 3.47
N TYR A 74 -6.73 17.63 3.14
CA TYR A 74 -6.14 17.61 1.82
C TYR A 74 -5.58 16.23 1.47
N ILE A 75 -4.74 15.65 2.34
CA ILE A 75 -4.07 14.36 2.11
C ILE A 75 -5.08 13.20 2.03
N ASN A 76 -6.20 13.27 2.75
CA ASN A 76 -7.20 12.19 2.83
C ASN A 76 -8.24 12.20 1.70
N GLY A 77 -8.10 13.09 0.73
CA GLY A 77 -8.97 13.13 -0.46
C GLY A 77 -9.29 14.54 -0.93
N GLY A 78 -9.05 15.57 -0.11
CA GLY A 78 -9.32 16.96 -0.47
C GLY A 78 -8.52 17.44 -1.70
N TYR A 79 -7.38 16.81 -2.02
CA TYR A 79 -6.65 17.05 -3.28
C TYR A 79 -7.51 16.81 -4.52
N ALA A 80 -8.50 15.91 -4.47
CA ALA A 80 -9.34 15.58 -5.62
C ALA A 80 -10.38 16.66 -5.95
N ASN A 81 -10.55 17.67 -5.08
CA ASN A 81 -11.37 18.85 -5.34
C ASN A 81 -10.68 19.87 -6.27
N TYR A 82 -9.39 19.67 -6.55
CA TYR A 82 -8.62 20.51 -7.47
C TYR A 82 -8.65 19.96 -8.88
N GLU A 83 -8.29 20.80 -9.85
CA GLU A 83 -8.25 20.42 -11.26
C GLU A 83 -7.40 19.16 -11.48
N ARG A 84 -8.02 18.10 -12.02
CA ARG A 84 -7.32 16.91 -12.46
C ARG A 84 -6.54 17.22 -13.72
N LEU A 85 -5.22 17.15 -13.63
CA LEU A 85 -4.33 17.46 -14.73
C LEU A 85 -4.26 16.29 -15.71
N GLY A 86 -4.25 15.04 -15.23
CA GLY A 86 -4.19 13.85 -16.07
C GLY A 86 -4.02 12.56 -15.28
N SER A 87 -3.65 11.48 -15.97
CA SER A 87 -3.27 10.20 -15.35
C SER A 87 -2.29 9.41 -16.20
N SER A 88 -1.56 8.53 -15.52
CA SER A 88 -0.66 7.55 -16.12
C SER A 88 -0.96 6.16 -15.61
N THR A 89 -0.58 5.15 -16.38
CA THR A 89 -0.65 3.74 -15.98
C THR A 89 0.69 3.08 -16.28
N GLY A 90 1.02 2.04 -15.53
CA GLY A 90 2.22 1.25 -15.76
C GLY A 90 3.54 1.96 -15.47
N VAL A 91 3.53 2.90 -14.53
CA VAL A 91 4.75 3.60 -14.10
C VAL A 91 5.52 2.68 -13.15
N THR A 92 6.74 2.27 -13.50
CA THR A 92 7.56 1.38 -12.64
C THR A 92 8.68 2.12 -11.92
N ASN A 93 8.98 3.37 -12.29
CA ASN A 93 9.97 4.19 -11.59
C ASN A 93 9.33 5.54 -11.26
N LEU A 94 9.26 5.88 -9.98
CA LEU A 94 8.69 7.14 -9.49
C LEU A 94 9.74 8.23 -9.28
N THR A 95 11.01 7.96 -9.60
CA THR A 95 12.07 8.92 -9.36
C THR A 95 12.03 10.05 -10.39
N PHE A 96 12.04 11.30 -9.92
CA PHE A 96 12.36 12.46 -10.72
C PHE A 96 12.97 13.57 -9.87
N ARG A 97 13.67 14.49 -10.54
CA ARG A 97 14.13 15.72 -9.93
C ARG A 97 14.15 16.86 -10.95
N TYR A 98 13.49 17.95 -10.60
CA TYR A 98 13.55 19.21 -11.32
C TYR A 98 14.36 20.22 -10.54
N THR A 99 15.29 20.83 -11.25
CA THR A 99 15.92 22.07 -10.85
C THR A 99 15.62 23.12 -11.91
N PHE A 100 15.31 24.32 -11.45
CA PHE A 100 15.10 25.47 -12.31
C PHE A 100 16.28 26.42 -12.15
N GLY A 101 16.62 27.13 -13.24
CA GLY A 101 17.64 28.18 -13.22
C GLY A 101 17.30 29.31 -12.25
N GLU A 102 18.26 30.19 -11.98
CA GLU A 102 18.13 31.23 -10.94
C GLU A 102 16.86 32.08 -11.11
N GLY A 103 15.95 31.94 -10.15
CA GLY A 103 14.67 32.63 -10.01
C GLY A 103 14.24 32.58 -8.54
N ARG A 104 13.25 33.39 -8.11
CA ARG A 104 12.90 33.48 -6.67
C ARG A 104 12.06 32.30 -6.17
N GLY A 105 11.81 31.29 -7.02
CA GLY A 105 11.03 30.11 -6.71
C GLY A 105 9.55 30.43 -6.47
N ARG A 106 9.03 31.43 -7.18
CA ARG A 106 7.67 31.96 -7.04
C ARG A 106 6.95 32.10 -8.38
N GLU A 107 7.53 31.52 -9.42
CA GLU A 107 7.05 31.48 -10.79
C GLU A 107 6.31 30.15 -11.03
N ILE A 108 5.30 30.16 -11.91
CA ILE A 108 4.76 28.92 -12.48
C ILE A 108 5.71 28.51 -13.60
N VAL A 109 6.15 27.27 -13.55
CA VAL A 109 6.99 26.64 -14.58
C VAL A 109 6.21 25.47 -15.17
N GLN A 110 5.98 25.55 -16.47
CA GLN A 110 5.36 24.49 -17.25
C GLN A 110 6.43 23.56 -17.82
N GLY A 111 6.19 22.26 -17.76
CA GLY A 111 7.08 21.24 -18.31
C GLY A 111 6.42 19.87 -18.35
N THR A 112 7.14 18.89 -18.85
CA THR A 112 6.71 17.48 -18.88
C THR A 112 7.35 16.71 -17.73
N LEU A 113 6.64 15.71 -17.20
CA LEU A 113 7.25 14.68 -16.36
C LEU A 113 8.28 13.88 -17.19
N PRO A 114 9.28 13.22 -16.59
CA PRO A 114 10.21 12.41 -17.37
C PRO A 114 9.49 11.17 -17.93
N ASP A 115 10.05 10.58 -18.98
CA ASP A 115 9.35 9.57 -19.79
C ASP A 115 8.85 8.36 -18.96
N ASN A 116 9.54 8.02 -17.86
CA ASN A 116 9.13 6.96 -16.93
C ASN A 116 7.74 7.15 -16.31
N TYR A 117 7.23 8.39 -16.27
CA TYR A 117 5.90 8.69 -15.77
C TYR A 117 4.80 8.50 -16.81
N HIS A 118 5.12 8.21 -18.07
CA HIS A 118 4.14 7.99 -19.14
C HIS A 118 3.08 9.11 -19.29
N LEU A 119 3.44 10.35 -18.92
CA LEU A 119 2.56 11.51 -19.03
C LEU A 119 3.13 12.50 -20.07
N PRO A 120 2.72 12.42 -21.35
CA PRO A 120 3.32 13.22 -22.42
C PRO A 120 2.93 14.70 -22.39
N GLN A 121 1.86 15.04 -21.69
CA GLN A 121 1.33 16.40 -21.61
C GLN A 121 2.13 17.28 -20.65
N THR A 122 2.13 18.58 -20.95
CA THR A 122 2.73 19.60 -20.10
C THR A 122 1.83 19.92 -18.91
N ILE A 123 2.41 20.02 -17.72
CA ILE A 123 1.76 20.44 -16.48
C ILE A 123 2.58 21.54 -15.78
N ASN A 124 2.01 22.17 -14.75
CA ASN A 124 2.74 23.09 -13.88
C ASN A 124 3.68 22.31 -12.95
N ILE A 125 4.85 21.90 -13.45
CA ILE A 125 5.84 21.11 -12.69
C ILE A 125 6.41 21.84 -11.47
N SER A 126 6.26 23.16 -11.40
CA SER A 126 6.56 23.95 -10.20
C SER A 126 5.58 23.75 -9.06
N ASN A 127 4.33 23.35 -9.32
CA ASN A 127 3.30 23.23 -8.29
C ASN A 127 2.20 22.26 -8.74
N PHE A 128 2.26 21.03 -8.23
CA PHE A 128 1.27 20.00 -8.51
C PHE A 128 1.29 18.95 -7.41
N ALA A 129 0.24 18.15 -7.34
CA ALA A 129 0.16 16.97 -6.50
C ALA A 129 -0.06 15.75 -7.37
N TYR A 130 0.33 14.58 -6.89
CA TYR A 130 -0.13 13.33 -7.47
C TYR A 130 -0.41 12.26 -6.41
N LEU A 131 -1.29 11.34 -6.77
CA LEU A 131 -1.55 10.10 -6.05
C LEU A 131 -1.11 8.93 -6.94
N ALA A 132 -0.16 8.14 -6.48
CA ALA A 132 0.26 6.89 -7.10
C ALA A 132 -0.26 5.70 -6.27
N THR A 133 -0.88 4.74 -6.94
CA THR A 133 -1.50 3.56 -6.33
C THR A 133 -1.08 2.30 -7.05
N GLY A 134 -1.04 1.19 -6.32
CA GLY A 134 -0.73 -0.12 -6.87
C GLY A 134 -0.69 -1.18 -5.79
N TYR A 135 -0.34 -2.40 -6.17
CA TYR A 135 -0.17 -3.53 -5.28
C TYR A 135 1.27 -4.04 -5.37
N PHE A 136 2.04 -3.84 -4.31
CA PHE A 136 3.39 -4.39 -4.21
C PHE A 136 3.31 -5.89 -3.95
N ARG A 137 3.92 -6.72 -4.79
CA ARG A 137 4.00 -8.17 -4.62
C ARG A 137 5.38 -8.54 -4.10
N ALA A 138 5.45 -9.14 -2.92
CA ALA A 138 6.72 -9.64 -2.41
C ALA A 138 7.15 -10.91 -3.14
N ASP A 139 8.40 -10.96 -3.58
CA ASP A 139 9.04 -12.13 -4.20
C ASP A 139 9.66 -13.08 -3.17
N GLN A 140 9.87 -12.59 -1.94
CA GLN A 140 10.50 -13.30 -0.83
C GLN A 140 9.73 -13.06 0.47
N ASP A 141 9.82 -14.00 1.39
CA ASP A 141 9.38 -13.81 2.76
C ASP A 141 10.43 -13.02 3.53
N GLY A 142 10.04 -11.97 4.24
CA GLY A 142 10.97 -11.24 5.11
C GLY A 142 10.65 -9.76 5.28
N VAL A 143 11.66 -9.01 5.71
CA VAL A 143 11.56 -7.57 5.92
C VAL A 143 12.03 -6.84 4.68
N TYR A 144 11.14 -6.02 4.11
CA TYR A 144 11.45 -5.05 3.08
C TYR A 144 11.57 -3.68 3.74
N ASN A 145 12.61 -2.91 3.38
CA ASN A 145 12.78 -1.55 3.87
C ASN A 145 12.43 -0.54 2.77
N PHE A 146 11.22 0.02 2.80
CA PHE A 146 10.83 1.07 1.86
C PHE A 146 11.38 2.41 2.31
N THR A 147 11.90 3.20 1.37
CA THR A 147 12.56 4.47 1.65
C THR A 147 12.11 5.55 0.68
N LEU A 148 11.73 6.71 1.21
CA LEU A 148 11.74 7.97 0.49
C LEU A 148 13.16 8.53 0.59
N ASP A 149 13.96 8.36 -0.47
CA ASP A 149 15.38 8.77 -0.50
C ASP A 149 15.56 10.27 -0.75
N PHE A 150 14.56 10.89 -1.38
CA PHE A 150 14.49 12.31 -1.63
C PHE A 150 13.04 12.72 -1.80
N VAL A 151 12.66 13.85 -1.21
CA VAL A 151 11.36 14.49 -1.38
C VAL A 151 11.53 15.99 -1.34
N ASP A 152 10.96 16.67 -2.32
CA ASP A 152 10.80 18.13 -2.44
C ASP A 152 9.46 18.39 -3.16
N ASP A 153 8.38 18.85 -2.51
CA ASP A 153 8.31 19.38 -1.13
C ASP A 153 7.81 18.35 -0.10
N PHE A 154 6.91 17.43 -0.48
CA PHE A 154 6.25 16.54 0.47
C PHE A 154 5.80 15.23 -0.13
N ALA A 155 5.92 14.16 0.64
CA ALA A 155 5.30 12.89 0.30
C ALA A 155 4.97 12.06 1.54
N VAL A 156 3.87 11.31 1.44
CA VAL A 156 3.48 10.30 2.42
C VAL A 156 3.09 9.02 1.71
N ALA A 157 3.43 7.88 2.30
CA ALA A 157 3.06 6.58 1.78
C ALA A 157 2.44 5.67 2.84
N SER A 158 1.44 4.91 2.41
CA SER A 158 0.82 3.84 3.18
C SER A 158 0.96 2.52 2.44
N PHE A 159 1.17 1.44 3.20
CA PHE A 159 1.28 0.07 2.69
C PHE A 159 0.33 -0.87 3.45
N GLY A 160 -0.28 -1.80 2.73
CA GLY A 160 -1.17 -2.83 3.26
C GLY A 160 -2.65 -2.48 3.22
N SER A 161 -3.47 -3.53 3.23
CA SER A 161 -4.93 -3.44 3.18
C SER A 161 -5.50 -2.72 4.40
N GLY A 162 -6.44 -1.81 4.16
CA GLY A 162 -7.07 -0.96 5.19
C GLY A 162 -6.19 0.20 5.68
N ARG A 163 -4.89 0.23 5.33
CA ARG A 163 -3.97 1.35 5.56
C ARG A 163 -3.87 2.25 4.33
N ALA A 164 -3.55 1.64 3.18
CA ALA A 164 -3.52 2.32 1.89
C ALA A 164 -4.91 2.40 1.27
N PHE A 165 -5.50 1.24 1.00
CA PHE A 165 -6.87 1.02 0.55
C PHE A 165 -7.22 -0.47 0.77
N THR A 166 -8.48 -0.85 0.59
CA THR A 166 -8.95 -2.24 0.81
C THR A 166 -8.67 -3.15 -0.38
N CYS A 167 -8.39 -4.43 -0.11
CA CYS A 167 -8.11 -5.43 -1.14
C CYS A 167 -9.22 -5.53 -2.20
N CYS A 168 -8.81 -5.53 -3.48
CA CYS A 168 -9.70 -5.61 -4.66
C CYS A 168 -10.80 -4.54 -4.73
N ASN A 169 -10.67 -3.44 -3.99
CA ASN A 169 -11.66 -2.37 -3.95
C ASN A 169 -10.97 -1.02 -3.78
N GLU A 170 -9.93 -0.78 -4.59
CA GLU A 170 -9.12 0.43 -4.59
C GLU A 170 -10.02 1.65 -4.70
N GLN A 171 -10.81 1.77 -5.77
CA GLN A 171 -11.51 3.01 -6.12
C GLN A 171 -12.45 3.51 -5.02
N ARG A 172 -13.09 2.60 -4.28
CA ARG A 172 -14.02 2.96 -3.20
C ARG A 172 -13.35 3.25 -1.86
N SER A 173 -12.06 2.98 -1.72
CA SER A 173 -11.34 3.05 -0.44
C SER A 173 -10.02 3.83 -0.48
N LEU A 174 -9.78 4.61 -1.54
CA LEU A 174 -8.61 5.50 -1.68
C LEU A 174 -8.57 6.68 -0.70
N THR A 175 -9.74 7.08 -0.18
CA THR A 175 -9.90 8.21 0.74
C THR A 175 -9.83 7.74 2.19
N ASN A 176 -9.25 8.58 3.07
CA ASN A 176 -9.04 8.31 4.50
C ASN A 176 -8.08 7.13 4.81
N PRO A 177 -6.82 7.17 4.32
CA PRO A 177 -5.80 6.25 4.82
C PRO A 177 -5.65 6.41 6.33
N THR A 178 -5.52 5.28 7.03
CA THR A 178 -5.57 5.27 8.50
C THR A 178 -4.22 5.60 9.14
N GLU A 179 -3.09 5.30 8.47
CA GLU A 179 -1.73 5.56 8.95
C GLU A 179 -0.74 5.70 7.77
N PHE A 180 0.18 6.67 7.84
CA PHE A 180 1.30 6.79 6.90
C PHE A 180 2.55 6.15 7.50
N GLN A 181 3.11 5.14 6.83
CA GLN A 181 4.37 4.51 7.23
C GLN A 181 5.58 5.33 6.79
N LEU A 182 5.47 6.05 5.67
CA LEU A 182 6.48 6.99 5.22
C LEU A 182 5.91 8.40 5.25
N ASN A 183 6.69 9.34 5.77
CA ASN A 183 6.37 10.76 5.75
C ASN A 183 7.68 11.54 5.64
N ALA A 184 7.85 12.22 4.52
CA ALA A 184 8.99 13.06 4.26
C ALA A 184 8.51 14.44 3.84
N THR A 185 9.06 15.46 4.47
CA THR A 185 8.87 16.86 4.10
C THR A 185 10.24 17.47 3.85
N TRP A 186 10.36 18.22 2.77
CA TRP A 186 11.52 19.03 2.47
C TRP A 186 11.63 20.21 3.43
N SER A 187 12.86 20.55 3.77
CA SER A 187 13.18 21.79 4.46
C SER A 187 14.66 22.13 4.14
N ARG A 188 15.22 23.19 4.76
CA ARG A 188 16.59 23.68 4.53
C ARG A 188 17.67 23.28 5.58
N SER A 189 17.29 22.71 6.72
CA SER A 189 18.11 22.18 7.83
C SER A 189 18.07 20.63 8.00
N ALA A 190 19.12 19.92 7.55
CA ALA A 190 19.24 18.46 7.38
C ALA A 190 19.00 17.54 8.62
N PRO A 191 18.74 16.21 8.43
CA PRO A 191 18.55 15.49 7.17
C PRO A 191 17.06 15.50 6.76
N GLU A 192 16.78 16.06 5.58
CA GLU A 192 15.43 16.45 5.17
C GLU A 192 14.96 15.69 3.94
N GLY A 193 13.64 15.61 3.75
CA GLY A 193 13.05 14.94 2.60
C GLY A 193 13.33 13.43 2.56
N ARG A 194 13.56 12.79 3.72
CA ARG A 194 13.80 11.34 3.83
C ARG A 194 12.94 10.68 4.89
N SER A 195 12.54 9.44 4.62
CA SER A 195 11.78 8.59 5.54
C SER A 195 12.00 7.13 5.17
N SER A 196 12.06 6.22 6.14
CA SER A 196 12.19 4.79 5.88
C SER A 196 11.33 3.98 6.83
N ALA A 197 10.73 2.90 6.34
CA ALA A 197 9.89 2.02 7.12
C ALA A 197 10.19 0.55 6.78
N PRO A 198 10.67 -0.25 7.75
CA PRO A 198 10.73 -1.70 7.58
C PRO A 198 9.32 -2.28 7.69
N VAL A 199 8.94 -3.13 6.74
CA VAL A 199 7.67 -3.85 6.73
C VAL A 199 7.91 -5.33 6.46
N ARG A 200 7.21 -6.18 7.19
CA ARG A 200 7.34 -7.64 7.03
C ARG A 200 6.29 -8.11 6.02
N LEU A 201 6.75 -8.74 4.94
CA LEU A 201 5.93 -9.18 3.81
C LEU A 201 6.12 -10.68 3.55
N GLN A 202 5.06 -11.30 3.06
CA GLN A 202 4.98 -12.70 2.72
C GLN A 202 5.04 -12.85 1.19
N ARG A 203 5.84 -13.80 0.73
CA ARG A 203 6.03 -14.09 -0.69
C ARG A 203 4.69 -14.37 -1.39
N GLY A 204 4.52 -13.81 -2.57
CA GLY A 204 3.37 -13.99 -3.44
C GLY A 204 2.14 -13.15 -3.07
N VAL A 205 2.10 -12.53 -1.89
CA VAL A 205 1.00 -11.67 -1.44
C VAL A 205 1.10 -10.27 -2.05
N TYR A 206 -0.05 -9.69 -2.38
CA TYR A 206 -0.18 -8.35 -2.97
C TYR A 206 -0.55 -7.32 -1.92
N TYR A 207 0.29 -6.32 -1.69
CA TYR A 207 0.12 -5.30 -0.66
C TYR A 207 -0.29 -3.98 -1.28
N PRO A 208 -1.50 -3.45 -0.99
CA PRO A 208 -1.91 -2.12 -1.39
C PRO A 208 -0.85 -1.06 -1.05
N VAL A 209 -0.52 -0.21 -2.00
CA VAL A 209 0.43 0.91 -1.85
C VAL A 209 -0.26 2.18 -2.28
N ARG A 210 -0.22 3.20 -1.42
CA ARG A 210 -0.75 4.52 -1.70
C ARG A 210 0.32 5.55 -1.38
N LEU A 211 0.88 6.18 -2.41
CA LEU A 211 1.85 7.27 -2.30
C LEU A 211 1.19 8.58 -2.73
N PHE A 212 1.25 9.58 -1.87
CA PHE A 212 0.82 10.94 -2.19
C PHE A 212 2.03 11.88 -2.18
N TYR A 213 2.18 12.70 -3.21
CA TYR A 213 3.27 13.66 -3.36
C TYR A 213 2.74 15.06 -3.69
N VAL A 214 3.45 16.10 -3.25
CA VAL A 214 3.19 17.50 -3.57
C VAL A 214 4.50 18.26 -3.83
N ASN A 215 4.53 19.02 -4.92
CA ASN A 215 5.40 20.18 -5.09
C ASN A 215 4.58 21.46 -4.86
N THR A 216 5.06 22.36 -4.00
CA THR A 216 4.36 23.61 -3.66
C THR A 216 4.86 24.80 -4.47
N ASN A 217 6.13 24.80 -4.88
CA ASN A 217 6.75 25.80 -5.75
C ASN A 217 8.20 25.38 -6.10
N ASN A 218 8.75 25.93 -7.19
CA ASN A 218 10.17 25.81 -7.53
C ASN A 218 10.60 24.34 -7.73
N TRP A 219 11.83 24.01 -7.33
CA TRP A 219 12.40 22.66 -7.45
C TRP A 219 11.45 21.63 -6.86
N GLY A 220 11.49 20.44 -7.42
CA GLY A 220 10.65 19.36 -6.95
C GLY A 220 11.28 18.04 -7.30
N GLY A 221 11.00 17.03 -6.51
CA GLY A 221 11.42 15.68 -6.82
C GLY A 221 10.98 14.71 -5.76
N ILE A 222 11.00 13.45 -6.15
CA ILE A 222 10.73 12.33 -5.28
C ILE A 222 11.59 11.15 -5.71
N SER A 223 11.97 10.32 -4.76
CA SER A 223 12.57 9.01 -5.01
C SER A 223 12.04 8.05 -3.95
N LEU A 224 11.19 7.11 -4.38
CA LEU A 224 10.75 5.98 -3.57
C LEU A 224 11.54 4.76 -4.01
N THR A 225 12.15 4.06 -3.05
CA THR A 225 12.96 2.86 -3.27
C THR A 225 12.62 1.81 -2.22
N TYR A 226 13.14 0.59 -2.40
CA TYR A 226 13.13 -0.40 -1.33
C TYR A 226 14.41 -1.24 -1.31
N THR A 227 14.72 -1.79 -0.14
CA THR A 227 15.69 -2.87 0.02
C THR A 227 14.94 -4.16 0.36
N ASP A 228 15.19 -5.23 -0.39
CA ASP A 228 14.55 -6.53 -0.19
C ASP A 228 15.20 -7.35 0.94
N PRO A 229 14.63 -8.51 1.33
CA PRO A 229 15.18 -9.35 2.40
C PRO A 229 16.60 -9.88 2.13
N SER A 230 17.03 -9.93 0.87
CA SER A 230 18.38 -10.33 0.48
C SER A 230 19.41 -9.19 0.61
N GLY A 231 18.94 -7.96 0.86
CA GLY A 231 19.76 -6.76 0.97
C GLY A 231 19.97 -6.03 -0.36
N GLN A 232 19.29 -6.43 -1.44
CA GLN A 232 19.37 -5.74 -2.73
C GLN A 232 18.51 -4.47 -2.71
N HIS A 233 19.08 -3.36 -3.21
CA HIS A 233 18.39 -2.08 -3.36
C HIS A 233 17.73 -1.99 -4.74
N HIS A 234 16.51 -1.44 -4.76
CA HIS A 234 15.66 -1.31 -5.94
C HIS A 234 15.05 0.09 -6.00
N ASP A 235 15.26 0.80 -7.11
CA ASP A 235 14.65 2.10 -7.45
C ASP A 235 13.65 2.00 -8.62
N VAL A 236 13.53 0.82 -9.21
CA VAL A 236 12.57 0.43 -10.24
C VAL A 236 11.72 -0.73 -9.68
N PHE A 237 10.41 -0.62 -9.81
CA PHE A 237 9.41 -1.56 -9.29
C PHE A 237 8.90 -2.53 -10.36
N GLU A 238 9.70 -2.75 -11.41
CA GLU A 238 9.40 -3.73 -12.44
C GLU A 238 9.27 -5.12 -11.80
N ASN A 239 8.23 -5.87 -12.19
CA ASN A 239 7.83 -7.17 -11.65
C ASN A 239 7.47 -7.17 -10.15
N SER A 240 7.38 -6.00 -9.51
CA SER A 240 7.13 -5.87 -8.07
C SER A 240 5.88 -5.07 -7.75
N VAL A 241 5.43 -4.17 -8.63
CA VAL A 241 4.15 -3.47 -8.45
C VAL A 241 3.21 -3.81 -9.59
N PHE A 242 1.97 -4.12 -9.22
CA PHE A 242 0.92 -4.53 -10.14
C PHE A 242 -0.36 -3.73 -9.90
N GLN A 243 -1.17 -3.70 -10.94
CA GLN A 243 -2.49 -3.11 -10.97
C GLN A 243 -3.49 -4.08 -11.58
N PHE A 244 -4.73 -4.03 -11.10
CA PHE A 244 -5.84 -4.82 -11.62
C PHE A 244 -7.15 -4.12 -11.29
N ASN A 245 -8.20 -4.45 -12.03
CA ASN A 245 -9.51 -3.84 -11.79
C ASN A 245 -10.07 -4.31 -10.44
N ASP A 246 -10.85 -3.45 -9.79
CA ASP A 246 -11.64 -3.83 -8.61
C ASP A 246 -12.48 -5.08 -8.90
N GLN A 247 -12.61 -5.96 -7.90
CA GLN A 247 -13.41 -7.17 -7.98
C GLN A 247 -14.72 -6.98 -7.22
N ASP A 248 -15.71 -7.82 -7.51
CA ASP A 248 -17.00 -7.78 -6.80
C ASP A 248 -16.86 -8.15 -5.32
N GLU A 249 -15.92 -9.05 -5.01
CA GLU A 249 -15.61 -9.50 -3.66
C GLU A 249 -14.23 -8.99 -3.21
N SER A 250 -14.10 -8.69 -1.91
CA SER A 250 -12.81 -8.39 -1.30
C SER A 250 -11.92 -9.64 -1.36
N CYS A 251 -10.63 -9.44 -1.64
CA CYS A 251 -9.67 -10.52 -1.81
C CYS A 251 -8.56 -10.51 -0.74
N PRO A 252 -8.87 -10.56 0.57
CA PRO A 252 -7.85 -10.58 1.59
C PRO A 252 -6.99 -11.85 1.48
N ALA A 253 -5.67 -11.69 1.57
CA ALA A 253 -4.78 -12.84 1.64
C ALA A 253 -5.08 -13.63 2.92
N GLN A 254 -5.18 -14.94 2.78
CA GLN A 254 -5.31 -15.84 3.92
C GLN A 254 -3.93 -16.03 4.54
N ILE A 255 -3.76 -15.58 5.78
CA ILE A 255 -2.54 -15.87 6.55
C ILE A 255 -2.61 -17.33 6.98
N ALA A 256 -1.55 -18.10 6.74
CA ALA A 256 -1.50 -19.48 7.19
C ALA A 256 -1.60 -19.54 8.73
N THR A 257 -2.55 -20.33 9.22
CA THR A 257 -2.76 -20.56 10.66
C THR A 257 -2.63 -22.04 10.99
N THR A 258 -2.09 -22.36 12.15
CA THR A 258 -2.15 -23.72 12.71
C THR A 258 -2.74 -23.66 14.11
N THR A 259 -3.41 -24.74 14.54
CA THR A 259 -4.03 -24.80 15.86
C THR A 259 -3.27 -25.76 16.78
N VAL A 260 -2.98 -25.32 18.00
CA VAL A 260 -2.37 -26.15 19.05
C VAL A 260 -3.35 -26.26 20.23
N PRO A 261 -3.69 -27.48 20.69
CA PRO A 261 -4.50 -27.65 21.88
C PRO A 261 -3.84 -27.08 23.14
N TYR A 262 -4.60 -26.44 24.03
CA TYR A 262 -4.08 -25.94 25.33
C TYR A 262 -5.13 -25.95 26.46
N ASP A 263 -4.66 -25.75 27.70
CA ASP A 263 -5.45 -25.83 28.94
C ASP A 263 -6.35 -24.60 29.22
N GLY A 264 -6.45 -23.63 28.31
CA GLY A 264 -7.34 -22.49 28.51
C GLY A 264 -8.78 -22.74 28.07
N SER A 265 -9.66 -21.80 28.38
CA SER A 265 -11.10 -21.91 28.12
C SER A 265 -11.57 -21.23 26.83
N GLU A 266 -10.70 -20.49 26.15
CA GLU A 266 -11.04 -19.69 24.97
C GLU A 266 -10.05 -19.94 23.83
N THR A 267 -10.48 -19.72 22.58
CA THR A 267 -9.54 -19.75 21.46
C THR A 267 -8.76 -18.44 21.42
N VAL A 268 -7.44 -18.50 21.48
CA VAL A 268 -6.57 -17.31 21.53
C VAL A 268 -5.45 -17.41 20.49
N THR A 269 -5.04 -16.27 19.94
CA THR A 269 -3.79 -16.21 19.15
C THR A 269 -2.61 -16.31 20.10
N ALA A 270 -1.74 -17.30 19.91
CA ALA A 270 -0.66 -17.59 20.84
C ALA A 270 0.64 -16.89 20.44
N TYR A 271 1.16 -17.20 19.25
CA TYR A 271 2.41 -16.67 18.72
C TYR A 271 2.50 -16.91 17.21
N THR A 272 3.41 -16.22 16.54
CA THR A 272 3.76 -16.49 15.14
C THR A 272 5.03 -17.33 15.11
N THR A 273 5.09 -18.34 14.23
CA THR A 273 6.30 -19.16 14.02
C THR A 273 6.56 -19.36 12.55
N LEU A 274 7.84 -19.46 12.15
CA LEU A 274 8.19 -19.96 10.82
C LEU A 274 7.82 -21.45 10.73
N SER A 275 7.12 -21.82 9.66
CA SER A 275 6.77 -23.21 9.36
C SER A 275 6.68 -23.41 7.85
N THR A 276 6.85 -24.65 7.43
CA THR A 276 6.66 -25.05 6.03
C THR A 276 5.25 -25.59 5.87
N TYR A 277 4.48 -24.99 4.97
CA TYR A 277 3.10 -25.36 4.68
C TYR A 277 2.84 -25.31 3.17
N THR A 278 1.80 -26.01 2.73
CA THR A 278 1.34 -25.95 1.34
C THR A 278 0.45 -24.72 1.18
N ASN A 279 0.84 -23.77 0.32
CA ASN A 279 0.08 -22.54 0.08
C ASN A 279 -1.15 -22.78 -0.84
N SER A 280 -1.92 -21.73 -1.12
CA SER A 280 -3.11 -21.80 -2.01
C SER A 280 -2.79 -22.22 -3.45
N LEU A 281 -1.54 -22.13 -3.88
CA LEU A 281 -1.05 -22.56 -5.19
C LEU A 281 -0.54 -24.01 -5.19
N ASN A 282 -0.73 -24.74 -4.08
CA ASN A 282 -0.22 -26.10 -3.87
C ASN A 282 1.31 -26.20 -3.92
N GLU A 283 2.00 -25.11 -3.59
CA GLU A 283 3.46 -25.05 -3.49
C GLU A 283 3.91 -25.12 -2.03
N GLU A 284 4.98 -25.86 -1.79
CA GLU A 284 5.62 -25.89 -0.48
C GLU A 284 6.26 -24.53 -0.18
N THR A 285 5.80 -23.88 0.88
CA THR A 285 6.17 -22.52 1.25
C THR A 285 6.62 -22.51 2.69
N THR A 286 7.83 -21.99 2.94
CA THR A 286 8.27 -21.66 4.28
C THR A 286 7.92 -20.22 4.56
N GLY A 287 6.98 -20.01 5.48
CA GLY A 287 6.53 -18.67 5.86
C GLY A 287 6.13 -18.65 7.32
N GLU A 288 5.76 -17.47 7.80
CA GLU A 288 5.23 -17.34 9.15
C GLU A 288 3.78 -17.84 9.20
N VAL A 289 3.54 -18.76 10.13
CA VAL A 289 2.25 -19.34 10.47
C VAL A 289 1.83 -18.80 11.83
N VAL A 290 0.61 -18.29 11.90
CA VAL A 290 0.01 -17.86 13.16
C VAL A 290 -0.48 -19.09 13.91
N VAL A 291 0.07 -19.32 15.10
CA VAL A 291 -0.37 -20.40 15.99
C VAL A 291 -1.55 -19.91 16.82
N ILE A 292 -2.67 -20.59 16.69
CA ILE A 292 -3.90 -20.37 17.44
C ILE A 292 -3.99 -21.46 18.51
N ASN A 293 -4.04 -21.08 19.77
CA ASN A 293 -4.32 -22.00 20.84
C ASN A 293 -5.83 -22.23 20.94
N THR A 294 -6.25 -23.49 20.79
CA THR A 294 -7.65 -23.89 20.93
C THR A 294 -7.81 -24.75 22.19
N PRO A 295 -8.82 -24.54 23.04
CA PRO A 295 -9.08 -25.41 24.18
C PRO A 295 -9.19 -26.87 23.76
N TYR A 296 -8.79 -27.80 24.62
CA TYR A 296 -9.10 -29.21 24.39
C TYR A 296 -10.60 -29.39 24.14
N GLY A 297 -10.95 -30.14 23.10
CA GLY A 297 -12.32 -30.61 22.93
C GLY A 297 -12.68 -31.46 24.14
N HIS A 298 -13.42 -30.90 25.09
CA HIS A 298 -13.93 -31.68 26.22
C HIS A 298 -14.85 -32.77 25.68
N LEU A 299 -14.34 -33.99 25.62
CA LEU A 299 -15.20 -35.17 25.53
C LEU A 299 -16.04 -35.18 26.80
N THR A 300 -17.31 -34.77 26.69
CA THR A 300 -18.30 -35.02 27.73
C THR A 300 -18.49 -36.53 27.84
N THR A 301 -17.77 -37.16 28.75
CA THR A 301 -18.04 -38.52 29.21
C THR A 301 -19.36 -38.49 29.98
N HIS A 302 -20.46 -38.81 29.30
CA HIS A 302 -21.69 -39.19 29.98
C HIS A 302 -21.47 -40.57 30.60
N TYR A 303 -21.26 -40.61 31.91
CA TYR A 303 -21.45 -41.82 32.68
C TYR A 303 -22.96 -42.07 32.79
N TYR A 304 -23.43 -43.17 32.20
CA TYR A 304 -24.74 -43.77 32.51
C TYR A 304 -24.59 -44.75 33.66
#